data_AF-A0A0K8R538-F1
#
_entry.id   AF-A0A0K8R538-F1
#
_cell.length_a   1.000
_cell.length_b   1.000
_cell.length_c   1.000
_cell.angle_alpha   90.00
_cell.angle_beta   90.00
_cell.angle_gamma   90.00
#
_symmetry.space_group_name_H-M   'P 1'
#
loop_
_entity.id
_entity.type
_entity.pdbx_description
1 polymer ?
#
loop_
_entity_poly.entity_id
_entity_poly.type
_entity_poly.pdbx_seq_one_letter_code
_entity_poly.pdbx_strand_id
1 'polypeptide(L)'
;MQMTLPFFFSADTCDELIDMTNFTLLNIKGWGDSNSLKININKTKAVIFRPKHKSLAISKVLRFDSSPIEIVSCYKTLGVFFSETMSWDNHINYIVSKLARVLGL
;
A
#
# COMPACT_ATOMS: atom_id res chain seq x y z
N MET A 1 7.18 -17.12 8.45
CA MET A 1 7.78 -15.80 8.21
C MET A 1 7.08 -15.20 6.99
N GLN A 2 6.26 -14.17 7.18
CA GLN A 2 5.55 -13.53 6.06
C GLN A 2 6.46 -12.42 5.51
N MET A 3 6.97 -12.60 4.29
CA MET A 3 7.82 -11.61 3.63
C MET A 3 6.91 -10.54 3.02
N THR A 4 7.04 -9.30 3.50
CA THR A 4 6.33 -8.15 2.94
C THR A 4 7.32 -7.38 2.07
N LEU A 5 7.14 -7.41 0.76
CA LEU A 5 7.97 -6.66 -0.19
C LEU A 5 7.22 -5.40 -0.61
N PRO A 6 7.67 -4.20 -0.20
CA PRO A 6 7.08 -2.96 -0.66
C PRO A 6 7.54 -2.67 -2.10
N PHE A 7 6.57 -2.38 -2.97
CA PHE A 7 6.83 -1.91 -4.33
C PHE A 7 6.43 -0.45 -4.43
N PHE A 8 7.30 0.37 -5.01
CA PHE A 8 7.08 1.79 -5.21
C PHE A 8 6.96 2.10 -6.69
N PHE A 9 5.92 2.84 -7.04
CA PHE A 9 5.62 3.29 -8.39
C PHE A 9 5.45 4.80 -8.37
N SER A 10 5.80 5.45 -9.48
CA SER A 10 5.65 6.89 -9.66
C SER A 10 5.24 7.18 -11.09
N ALA A 11 4.31 8.12 -11.26
CA ALA A 11 3.85 8.62 -12.54
C ALA A 11 3.32 10.05 -12.35
N ASP A 12 3.11 10.77 -13.45
CA ASP A 12 2.60 12.14 -13.43
C ASP A 12 1.09 12.19 -13.17
N THR A 13 0.35 11.17 -13.62
CA THR A 13 -1.09 11.04 -13.42
C THR A 13 -1.47 9.78 -12.65
N CYS A 14 -2.63 9.80 -11.98
CA CYS A 14 -3.12 8.64 -11.23
C CYS A 14 -3.46 7.46 -12.15
N ASP A 15 -3.95 7.73 -13.34
CA ASP A 15 -4.33 6.68 -14.29
C ASP A 15 -3.09 5.99 -14.87
N GLU A 16 -2.05 6.73 -15.24
CA GLU A 16 -0.76 6.15 -15.66
C GLU A 16 -0.11 5.35 -14.54
N LEU A 17 -0.18 5.85 -13.30
CA LEU A 17 0.31 5.13 -12.13
C LEU A 17 -0.37 3.76 -12.01
N ILE A 18 -1.69 3.71 -12.15
CA ILE A 18 -2.47 2.47 -12.06
C ILE A 18 -2.17 1.54 -13.23
N ASP A 19 -2.07 2.06 -14.46
CA ASP A 19 -1.73 1.25 -15.64
C ASP A 19 -0.34 0.61 -15.49
N MET A 20 0.66 1.40 -15.12
CA MET A 20 2.03 0.94 -14.90
C MET A 20 2.10 -0.10 -13.78
N THR A 21 1.36 0.12 -12.70
CA THR A 21 1.29 -0.81 -11.58
C THR A 21 0.62 -2.12 -12.02
N ASN A 22 -0.53 -2.06 -12.70
CA ASN A 22 -1.23 -3.24 -13.21
C ASN A 22 -0.35 -4.05 -14.18
N PHE A 23 0.35 -3.38 -15.11
CA PHE A 23 1.29 -4.03 -16.01
C PHE A 23 2.43 -4.74 -15.24
N THR A 24 2.99 -4.08 -14.23
CA THR A 24 4.06 -4.67 -13.41
C THR A 24 3.54 -5.86 -12.60
N LEU A 25 2.33 -5.77 -12.03
CA LEU A 25 1.71 -6.85 -11.28
C LEU A 25 1.43 -8.09 -12.14
N LEU A 26 1.08 -7.91 -13.42
CA LEU A 26 0.96 -9.01 -14.37
C LEU A 26 2.29 -9.73 -14.58
N ASN A 27 3.39 -8.99 -14.73
CA ASN A 27 4.73 -9.57 -14.86
C ASN A 27 5.15 -10.30 -13.58
N ILE A 28 4.89 -9.72 -12.41
CA ILE A 28 5.14 -10.35 -11.10
C ILE A 28 4.33 -11.64 -10.96
N LYS A 29 3.08 -11.66 -11.42
CA LYS A 29 2.24 -12.86 -11.42
C LYS A 29 2.83 -13.95 -12.32
N GLY A 30 3.25 -13.62 -13.54
CA GLY A 30 3.88 -14.58 -14.45
C GLY A 30 5.19 -15.15 -13.89
N TRP A 31 6.02 -14.30 -13.29
CA TRP A 31 7.23 -14.74 -12.59
C TRP A 31 6.89 -15.60 -11.36
N GLY A 32 5.89 -15.21 -10.57
CA GLY A 32 5.43 -15.95 -9.40
C GLY A 32 4.94 -17.34 -9.76
N ASP A 33 4.10 -17.47 -10.79
CA ASP A 33 3.60 -18.75 -11.29
C ASP A 33 4.76 -19.67 -11.73
N SER A 34 5.75 -19.11 -12.44
CA SER A 34 6.94 -19.84 -12.90
C SER A 34 7.84 -20.32 -11.74
N ASN A 35 7.80 -19.63 -10.60
CA ASN A 35 8.60 -19.92 -9.42
C ASN A 35 7.78 -20.55 -8.27
N SER A 36 6.55 -21.01 -8.54
CA SER A 36 5.64 -21.58 -7.53
C SER A 36 5.37 -20.65 -6.33
N LEU A 37 5.40 -19.33 -6.56
CA LEU A 37 5.14 -18.29 -5.57
C LEU A 37 3.73 -17.74 -5.73
N LYS A 38 2.83 -18.11 -4.81
CA LYS A 38 1.45 -17.64 -4.79
C LYS A 38 1.30 -16.38 -3.93
N ILE A 39 0.95 -15.27 -4.57
CA ILE A 39 0.66 -14.01 -3.88
C ILE A 39 -0.75 -14.06 -3.28
N ASN A 40 -0.88 -13.66 -2.01
CA ASN A 40 -2.17 -13.60 -1.32
C ASN A 40 -2.79 -12.20 -1.48
N ILE A 41 -3.73 -12.09 -2.41
CA ILE A 41 -4.41 -10.84 -2.74
C ILE A 41 -5.11 -10.18 -1.53
N ASN A 42 -5.68 -10.97 -0.61
CA ASN A 42 -6.37 -10.45 0.56
C ASN A 42 -5.42 -9.72 1.52
N LYS A 43 -4.13 -10.08 1.49
CA LYS A 43 -3.07 -9.44 2.30
C LYS A 43 -2.34 -8.32 1.54
N THR A 44 -2.52 -8.22 0.23
CA THR A 44 -1.95 -7.16 -0.60
C THR A 44 -2.79 -5.89 -0.46
N LYS A 45 -2.15 -4.79 -0.06
CA LYS A 45 -2.76 -3.46 0.04
C LYS A 45 -1.94 -2.46 -0.76
N ALA A 46 -2.60 -1.44 -1.28
CA ALA A 46 -1.95 -0.31 -1.91
C ALA A 46 -2.22 0.97 -1.12
N VAL A 47 -1.26 1.88 -1.13
CA VAL A 47 -1.43 3.26 -0.62
C VAL A 47 -1.03 4.18 -1.76
N ILE A 48 -1.92 5.09 -2.14
CA ILE A 48 -1.60 6.11 -3.15
C ILE A 48 -1.27 7.40 -2.41
N PHE A 49 -0.02 7.85 -2.56
CA PHE A 49 0.44 9.06 -1.89
C PHE A 49 -0.03 10.31 -2.62
N ARG A 50 -0.50 11.29 -1.83
CA ARG A 50 -1.01 12.57 -2.32
C ARG A 50 -0.79 13.68 -1.30
N PRO A 51 -0.70 14.96 -1.73
CA PRO A 51 -0.80 16.07 -0.81
C PRO A 51 -2.15 16.10 -0.07
N LYS A 52 -2.15 16.50 1.21
CA LYS A 52 -3.35 16.56 2.08
C LYS A 52 -4.55 17.28 1.46
N HIS A 53 -4.29 18.33 0.69
CA HIS A 53 -5.30 19.20 0.09
C HIS A 53 -5.63 18.87 -1.37
N LYS A 54 -5.09 17.79 -1.94
CA LYS A 54 -5.38 17.38 -3.31
C LYS A 54 -6.28 16.15 -3.31
N SER A 55 -7.43 16.21 -3.97
CA SER A 55 -8.28 15.02 -4.14
C SER A 55 -7.64 14.03 -5.11
N LEU A 56 -7.83 12.75 -4.84
CA LEU A 56 -7.46 11.66 -5.74
C LEU A 56 -8.63 11.39 -6.68
N ALA A 57 -8.46 11.71 -7.96
CA ALA A 57 -9.37 11.26 -9.01
C ALA A 57 -8.82 9.93 -9.57
N ILE A 58 -9.32 8.81 -9.04
CA ILE A 58 -8.95 7.48 -9.49
C ILE A 58 -10.07 6.99 -10.41
N SER A 59 -9.83 7.00 -11.72
CA SER A 59 -10.81 6.51 -12.69
C SER A 59 -10.67 5.00 -12.95
N LYS A 60 -9.48 4.46 -12.72
CA LYS A 60 -9.11 3.06 -12.99
C LYS A 60 -9.07 2.20 -11.73
N VAL A 61 -9.24 0.90 -11.91
CA VAL A 61 -9.16 -0.08 -10.82
C VAL A 61 -7.77 -0.70 -10.80
N LEU A 62 -7.11 -0.65 -9.65
CA LEU A 62 -5.88 -1.41 -9.40
C LEU A 62 -6.26 -2.88 -9.16
N ARG A 63 -5.66 -3.81 -9.93
CA ARG A 63 -6.00 -5.23 -9.90
C ARG A 63 -4.75 -6.09 -9.88
N PHE A 64 -4.84 -7.22 -9.18
CA PHE A 64 -3.92 -8.32 -9.34
C PHE A 64 -4.68 -9.44 -10.06
N ASP A 65 -4.29 -9.72 -11.29
CA ASP A 65 -5.03 -10.64 -12.18
C ASP A 65 -6.48 -10.16 -12.37
N SER A 66 -7.46 -10.94 -11.94
CA SER A 66 -8.90 -10.64 -12.01
C SER A 66 -9.44 -9.93 -10.74
N SER A 67 -8.65 -9.88 -9.68
CA SER A 67 -9.10 -9.42 -8.35
C SER A 67 -8.66 -7.98 -8.06
N PRO A 68 -9.56 -7.10 -7.56
CA PRO A 68 -9.18 -5.75 -7.18
C PRO A 68 -8.27 -5.74 -5.95
N ILE A 69 -7.26 -4.86 -5.96
CA ILE A 69 -6.43 -4.58 -4.79
C ILE A 69 -7.11 -3.46 -3.99
N GLU A 70 -7.21 -3.67 -2.68
CA GLU A 70 -7.71 -2.65 -1.78
C GLU A 70 -6.71 -1.50 -1.63
N ILE A 71 -7.16 -0.29 -1.93
CA ILE A 71 -6.43 0.95 -1.67
C ILE A 71 -6.84 1.44 -0.28
N VAL A 72 -5.87 1.57 0.62
CA VAL A 72 -6.08 2.00 2.01
C VAL A 72 -5.45 3.36 2.25
N SER A 73 -6.05 4.15 3.14
CA SER A 73 -5.54 5.47 3.50
C SER A 73 -4.33 5.43 4.43
N CYS A 74 -4.09 4.29 5.10
CA CYS A 74 -2.93 4.10 5.98
C CYS A 74 -2.57 2.63 6.06
N TYR A 75 -1.27 2.32 5.99
CA TYR A 75 -0.76 0.95 6.11
C TYR A 75 0.47 0.89 7.01
N LYS A 76 0.55 -0.14 7.86
CA LYS A 76 1.72 -0.37 8.71
C LYS A 76 2.63 -1.40 8.08
N THR A 77 3.88 -1.02 7.80
CA THR A 77 4.92 -1.95 7.35
C THR A 77 6.23 -1.67 8.10
N LEU A 78 6.96 -2.74 8.43
CA LEU A 78 8.23 -2.67 9.18
C LEU A 78 8.17 -1.83 10.47
N GLY A 79 7.00 -1.78 11.12
CA GLY A 79 6.78 -1.02 12.35
C GLY A 79 6.35 0.43 12.17
N VAL A 80 6.36 0.96 10.95
CA VAL A 80 6.04 2.35 10.61
C VAL A 80 4.68 2.44 9.92
N PHE A 81 3.90 3.49 10.20
CA PHE A 81 2.64 3.76 9.52
C PHE A 81 2.87 4.75 8.37
N PHE A 82 2.44 4.37 7.17
CA PHE A 82 2.44 5.22 5.98
C PHE A 82 1.01 5.59 5.67
N SER A 83 0.69 6.87 5.80
CA SER A 83 -0.61 7.42 5.40
C SER A 83 -0.56 7.93 3.96
N GLU A 84 -1.69 7.95 3.27
CA GLU A 84 -1.84 8.47 1.91
C GLU A 84 -1.40 9.95 1.81
N THR A 85 -1.41 10.69 2.92
CA THR A 85 -0.96 12.10 2.98
C THR A 85 0.46 12.27 3.51
N MET A 86 1.16 11.16 3.79
CA MET A 86 2.44 11.15 4.53
C MET A 86 2.40 11.91 5.86
N SER A 87 1.21 12.06 6.46
CA SER A 87 1.08 12.53 7.83
C SER A 87 1.58 11.49 8.82
N TRP A 88 2.24 11.97 9.86
CA TRP A 88 2.73 11.17 10.99
C TRP A 88 1.68 11.00 12.10
N ASP A 89 0.49 11.60 11.98
CA ASP A 89 -0.54 11.59 13.03
C ASP A 89 -0.85 10.17 13.53
N ASN A 90 -1.10 9.23 12.61
CA ASN A 90 -1.36 7.82 12.96
C ASN A 90 -0.18 7.16 13.70
N HIS A 91 1.05 7.46 13.28
CA HIS A 91 2.25 6.88 13.88
C HIS A 91 2.52 7.47 15.28
N ILE A 92 2.39 8.79 15.41
CA ILE A 92 2.56 9.51 16.67
C ILE A 92 1.52 9.03 17.67
N ASN A 93 0.25 8.99 17.30
CA ASN A 93 -0.82 8.49 18.17
C ASN A 93 -0.56 7.05 18.61
N TYR A 94 -0.10 6.19 17.69
CA TYR A 94 0.28 4.81 18.03
C TYR A 94 1.41 4.75 19.06
N ILE A 95 2.46 5.56 18.91
CA ILE A 95 3.58 5.61 19.85
C ILE A 95 3.10 6.17 21.20
N VAL A 96 2.36 7.27 21.21
CA VAL A 96 1.84 7.90 22.44
C VAL A 96 1.00 6.90 23.22
N SER A 97 0.04 6.21 22.60
CA SER A 97 -0.75 5.17 23.27
C SER A 97 0.11 4.02 23.81
N LYS A 98 1.16 3.62 23.08
CA LYS A 98 2.08 2.57 23.53
C LYS A 98 2.88 3.02 24.75
N LEU A 99 3.32 4.27 24.79
CA LEU A 99 4.07 4.85 25.90
C LEU A 99 3.19 5.10 27.12
N ALA A 100 1.97 5.61 26.93
CA ALA A 100 1.00 5.81 28.01
C ALA A 100 0.76 4.52 28.81
N ARG A 101 0.56 3.40 28.09
CA ARG A 101 0.42 2.07 28.71
C ARG A 101 1.64 1.62 29.52
N VAL A 102 2.85 2.02 29.12
CA VAL A 102 4.08 1.72 29.87
C VAL A 102 4.16 2.55 31.15
N LEU A 103 3.64 3.78 31.12
CA LEU A 103 3.62 4.70 32.25
C LEU A 103 2.41 4.49 33.19
N GLY A 104 1.42 3.67 32.80
CA GLY A 104 0.17 3.47 33.55
C GLY A 104 -0.82 4.62 33.41
N LEU A 105 -0.72 5.39 32.31
CA LEU A 105 -1.67 6.43 31.91
C LEU A 105 -2.77 5.88 31.00
#